data_AF-A0A4U9HET9-F1
#
_entry.id   AF-A0A4U9HET9-F1
#
_cell.length_a   1.000
_cell.length_b   1.000
_cell.length_c   1.000
_cell.angle_alpha   90.00
_cell.angle_beta   90.00
_cell.angle_gamma   90.00
#
_symmetry.space_group_name_H-M   'P 1'
#
loop_
_entity.id
_entity.type
_entity.pdbx_description
1 polymer ?
#
loop_
_entity_poly.entity_id
_entity_poly.type
_entity_poly.pdbx_seq_one_letter_code
_entity_poly.pdbx_strand_id
1 'polypeptide(L)' 'MKTCKRSFLALLLAGVSGSALALPSVTILATGGTIAGGGESATKSNYQAGQLGVEALVSAVRS' A
#
# COMPACT_ATOMS: atom_id res chain seq x y z
N MET A 1 24.21 -18.35 40.78
CA MET A 1 24.50 -18.46 39.33
C MET A 1 23.33 -18.93 38.46
N LYS A 2 22.10 -19.13 38.99
CA LYS A 2 20.96 -19.71 38.22
C LYS A 2 20.03 -18.66 37.58
N THR A 3 20.04 -17.43 38.07
CA THR A 3 19.18 -16.32 37.62
C THR A 3 19.73 -15.59 36.39
N CYS A 4 21.05 -15.49 36.24
CA CYS A 4 21.69 -14.82 35.10
C CYS A 4 21.49 -15.58 33.76
N LYS A 5 21.53 -16.93 33.78
CA LYS A 5 21.26 -17.75 32.58
C LYS A 5 19.82 -17.62 32.06
N ARG A 6 18.84 -17.44 32.97
CA ARG A 6 17.43 -17.22 32.61
C ARG A 6 17.20 -15.82 32.02
N SER A 7 17.93 -14.82 32.51
CA SER A 7 17.89 -13.45 31.98
C SER A 7 18.47 -13.36 30.57
N PHE A 8 19.55 -14.10 30.28
CA PHE A 8 20.10 -14.20 28.92
C PHE A 8 19.16 -14.91 27.94
N LEU A 9 18.48 -15.97 28.38
CA LEU A 9 17.52 -16.70 27.55
C LEU A 9 16.26 -15.87 27.26
N ALA A 10 15.81 -15.04 28.21
CA ALA A 10 14.70 -14.12 28.01
C ALA A 10 15.05 -12.99 27.01
N LEU A 11 16.28 -12.48 27.06
CA LEU A 11 16.77 -11.47 26.11
C LEU A 11 16.93 -12.03 24.69
N LEU A 12 17.33 -13.31 24.57
CA LEU A 12 17.44 -14.00 23.28
C LEU A 12 16.06 -14.24 22.63
N LEU A 13 15.03 -14.56 23.42
CA LEU A 13 13.66 -14.74 22.92
C LEU A 13 12.97 -13.42 22.53
N ALA A 14 13.31 -12.32 23.19
CA ALA A 14 12.76 -10.99 22.87
C ALA A 14 13.33 -10.39 21.56
N GLY A 15 14.47 -10.89 21.07
CA GLY A 15 15.11 -10.43 19.84
C GLY A 15 14.51 -10.96 18.53
N VAL A 16 13.53 -11.87 18.60
CA VAL A 16 12.96 -12.58 17.43
C VAL A 16 11.59 -12.00 16.99
N SER A 17 11.23 -10.79 17.43
CA SER A 17 9.97 -10.14 17.01
C SER A 17 10.09 -9.32 15.71
N GLY A 18 11.19 -9.44 14.96
CA GLY A 18 11.53 -8.55 13.85
C GLY A 18 11.09 -9.00 12.45
N SER A 19 10.23 -10.02 12.32
CA SER A 19 9.93 -10.61 11.01
C SER A 19 8.45 -10.43 10.63
N ALA A 20 8.25 -9.64 9.57
CA ALA A 20 7.11 -9.64 8.65
C ALA A 20 5.80 -8.88 9.01
N LEU A 21 5.92 -7.57 9.24
CA LEU A 21 4.82 -6.62 8.95
C LEU A 21 5.01 -5.95 7.57
N ALA A 22 5.58 -6.65 6.59
CA ALA A 22 5.68 -6.11 5.23
C ALA A 22 4.31 -6.23 4.55
N LEU A 23 3.74 -5.11 4.10
CA LEU A 23 2.53 -5.16 3.28
C LEU A 23 2.82 -5.94 1.98
N PRO A 24 1.83 -6.69 1.46
CA PRO A 24 2.00 -7.39 0.19
C PRO A 24 2.26 -6.39 -0.94
N SER A 25 3.21 -6.70 -1.83
CA SER A 25 3.44 -5.93 -3.05
C SER A 25 2.39 -6.29 -4.10
N VAL A 26 1.67 -5.28 -4.59
CA VAL A 26 0.65 -5.43 -5.65
C VAL A 26 1.06 -4.61 -6.85
N THR A 27 1.10 -5.23 -8.04
CA THR A 27 1.37 -4.53 -9.30
C THR A 27 0.07 -4.07 -9.94
N ILE A 28 -0.01 -2.78 -10.29
CA ILE A 28 -1.14 -2.20 -11.01
C ILE A 28 -0.72 -1.93 -12.46
N LEU A 29 -1.33 -2.64 -13.40
CA LEU A 29 -1.15 -2.40 -14.84
C LEU A 29 -2.33 -1.59 -15.37
N ALA A 30 -2.18 -0.27 -15.42
CA ALA A 30 -3.22 0.63 -15.92
C ALA A 30 -3.24 0.66 -17.45
N THR A 31 -4.36 0.25 -18.05
CA THR A 31 -4.60 0.28 -19.50
C THR A 31 -5.43 1.48 -19.97
N GLY A 32 -5.80 2.38 -19.05
CA GLY A 32 -6.63 3.56 -19.33
C GLY A 32 -8.11 3.31 -19.08
N GLY A 33 -8.98 3.67 -20.05
CA GLY A 33 -10.44 3.57 -19.93
C GLY A 33 -11.08 4.70 -19.12
N THR A 34 -12.37 4.56 -18.81
CA THR A 34 -13.16 5.56 -18.06
C THR A 34 -12.67 5.78 -16.64
N ILE A 35 -12.08 4.75 -15.99
CA ILE A 35 -11.51 4.87 -14.64
C ILE A 35 -10.35 5.89 -14.59
N ALA A 36 -9.61 6.01 -15.69
CA ALA A 36 -8.57 7.00 -15.90
C ALA A 36 -9.07 8.21 -16.69
N GLY A 37 -10.40 8.39 -16.81
CA GLY A 37 -10.99 9.44 -17.60
C GLY A 37 -11.19 10.74 -16.82
N GLY A 38 -11.33 11.84 -17.54
CA GLY A 38 -11.73 13.13 -16.99
C GLY A 38 -12.82 13.79 -17.84
N GLY A 39 -13.74 14.46 -17.16
CA GLY A 39 -14.80 15.27 -17.78
C GLY A 39 -14.77 16.67 -17.19
N GLU A 40 -15.20 17.66 -17.97
CA GLU A 40 -15.25 19.06 -17.53
C GLU A 40 -16.27 19.30 -16.41
N SER A 41 -17.26 18.40 -16.28
CA SER A 41 -18.31 18.47 -15.27
C SER A 41 -18.73 17.07 -14.81
N ALA A 42 -18.93 16.92 -13.51
CA ALA A 42 -19.42 15.67 -12.90
C ALA A 42 -20.88 15.31 -13.27
N THR A 43 -21.64 16.26 -13.83
CA THR A 43 -23.06 16.05 -14.20
C THR A 43 -23.29 16.00 -15.70
N LYS A 44 -22.23 16.10 -16.51
CA LYS A 44 -22.29 15.98 -17.97
C LYS A 44 -21.75 14.61 -18.39
N SER A 45 -22.31 14.06 -19.46
CA SER A 45 -21.94 12.73 -19.96
C SER A 45 -20.65 12.70 -20.78
N ASN A 46 -20.12 13.85 -21.18
CA ASN A 46 -18.89 13.95 -21.96
C ASN A 46 -17.66 13.74 -21.08
N TYR A 47 -16.77 12.84 -21.49
CA TYR A 47 -15.48 12.61 -20.85
C TYR A 47 -14.45 12.10 -21.87
N GLN A 48 -13.16 12.27 -21.55
CA GLN A 48 -12.05 11.67 -22.29
C GLN A 48 -11.52 10.48 -21.49
N ALA A 49 -11.52 9.28 -22.08
CA ALA A 49 -10.93 8.10 -21.45
C ALA A 49 -9.39 8.17 -21.43
N GLY A 50 -8.76 7.62 -20.38
CA GLY A 50 -7.30 7.49 -20.30
C GLY A 50 -6.52 8.81 -20.15
N GLN A 51 -7.14 9.87 -19.65
CA GLN A 51 -6.50 11.17 -19.42
C GLN A 51 -5.56 11.16 -18.19
N LEU A 52 -5.85 10.34 -17.17
CA LEU A 52 -5.14 10.29 -15.90
C LEU A 52 -4.13 9.13 -15.85
N GLY A 53 -2.97 9.36 -15.23
CA GLY A 53 -1.97 8.31 -14.97
C GLY A 53 -2.30 7.47 -13.73
N VAL A 54 -1.66 6.31 -13.61
CA VAL A 54 -1.87 5.37 -12.49
C VAL A 54 -1.60 6.00 -11.11
N GLU A 55 -0.61 6.88 -11.01
CA GLU A 55 -0.30 7.58 -9.75
C GLU A 55 -1.45 8.46 -9.26
N ALA A 56 -2.15 9.13 -10.19
CA ALA A 56 -3.31 9.94 -9.85
C ALA A 56 -4.44 9.05 -9.29
N LEU A 57 -4.66 7.87 -9.87
CA LEU A 57 -5.66 6.91 -9.40
C LEU A 57 -5.36 6.40 -7.99
N VAL A 58 -4.10 6.05 -7.72
CA VAL A 58 -3.67 5.58 -6.39
C VAL A 58 -3.80 6.70 -5.36
N SER A 59 -3.46 7.93 -5.73
CA SER A 59 -3.59 9.08 -4.82
C SER A 59 -5.04 9.42 -4.50
N ALA A 60 -5.98 9.21 -5.44
CA ALA A 60 -7.39 9.53 -5.26
C ALA A 60 -8.10 8.68 -4.19
N VAL A 61 -7.54 7.51 -3.84
CA VAL A 61 -8.10 6.58 -2.84
C VAL A 61 -7.35 6.68 -1.49
N ARG A 62 -6.21 7.37 -1.45
CA ARG A 62 -5.43 7.52 -0.23
C ARG A 62 -6.12 8.51 0.71
N SER A 63 -6.72 7.99 1.77
CA SER A 63 -7.21 8.76 2.94
C SER A 63 -6.09 9.35 3.75
#